data_AF-A0A962JIF0-F1
#
_entry.id   AF-A0A962JIF0-F1
#
_cell.length_a   1.000
_cell.length_b   1.000
_cell.length_c   1.000
_cell.angle_alpha   90.00
_cell.angle_beta   90.00
_cell.angle_gamma   90.00
#
_symmetry.space_group_name_H-M   'P 1'
#
loop_
_entity.id
_entity.type
_entity.pdbx_description
1 polymer ?
#
loop_
_entity_poly.entity_id
_entity_poly.type
_entity_poly.pdbx_seq_one_letter_code
_entity_poly.pdbx_strand_id
1 'polypeptide(L)' 'MKATKSTKKPSYSLEFKQDAAKLVLEKGYSCQKAADHLGVSLSALSRWVKAERPENIS' A
#
# COMPACT_ATOMS: atom_id res chain seq x y z
N MET A 1 -7.48 -14.15 26.85
CA MET A 1 -6.18 -14.39 26.16
C MET A 1 -6.41 -14.15 24.67
N LYS A 2 -6.00 -13.00 24.10
CA LYS A 2 -6.09 -12.79 22.65
C LYS A 2 -4.93 -13.54 22.00
N ALA A 3 -5.23 -14.68 21.36
CA ALA A 3 -4.25 -15.46 20.62
C ALA A 3 -3.51 -14.55 19.64
N THR A 4 -2.19 -14.45 19.80
CA THR A 4 -1.28 -13.81 18.87
C THR A 4 -1.24 -14.65 17.61
N LYS A 5 -2.19 -14.41 16.69
CA LYS A 5 -2.20 -15.05 15.38
C LYS A 5 -0.93 -14.59 14.68
N SER A 6 0.01 -15.50 14.47
CA SER A 6 1.22 -15.31 13.66
C SER A 6 0.78 -14.79 12.30
N THR A 7 0.69 -13.47 12.17
CA THR A 7 0.06 -12.83 11.03
C THR A 7 1.09 -12.95 9.93
N LYS A 8 0.97 -13.99 9.10
CA LYS A 8 1.73 -14.13 7.86
C LYS A 8 1.60 -12.78 7.15
N LYS A 9 2.68 -12.01 7.13
CA LYS A 9 2.71 -10.72 6.43
C LYS A 9 2.27 -11.03 5.00
N PRO A 10 1.17 -10.45 4.50
CA PRO A 10 0.86 -10.57 3.09
C PRO A 10 2.06 -9.98 2.32
N SER A 11 2.75 -10.86 1.60
CA SER A 11 3.88 -10.46 0.77
C SER A 11 3.30 -9.99 -0.56
N TYR A 12 3.25 -8.68 -0.74
CA TYR A 12 2.84 -8.08 -2.01
C TYR A 12 4.05 -7.94 -2.92
N SER A 13 3.90 -8.35 -4.18
CA SER A 13 4.89 -8.16 -5.23
C SER A 13 5.21 -6.67 -5.43
N LEU A 14 6.41 -6.36 -5.90
CA LEU A 14 6.81 -4.98 -6.18
C LEU A 14 5.84 -4.30 -7.16
N GLU A 15 5.50 -5.00 -8.24
CA GLU A 15 4.57 -4.52 -9.27
C GLU A 15 3.20 -4.17 -8.68
N PHE A 16 2.69 -4.98 -7.75
CA PHE A 16 1.42 -4.72 -7.09
C PHE A 16 1.46 -3.44 -6.23
N LYS A 17 2.57 -3.21 -5.53
CA LYS A 17 2.75 -1.99 -4.71
C LYS A 17 2.81 -0.74 -5.58
N GLN A 18 3.48 -0.85 -6.72
CA GLN A 18 3.62 0.22 -7.70
C GLN A 18 2.29 0.53 -8.37
N ASP A 19 1.56 -0.49 -8.83
CA ASP A 19 0.23 -0.32 -9.43
C ASP A 19 -0.75 0.33 -8.44
N ALA A 20 -0.71 -0.11 -7.18
CA ALA A 20 -1.51 0.48 -6.11
C ALA A 20 -1.15 1.95 -5.83
N ALA A 21 0.14 2.29 -5.87
CA ALA A 21 0.62 3.66 -5.70
C ALA A 21 0.23 4.55 -6.89
N LYS A 22 0.38 4.05 -8.12
CA LYS A 22 -0.03 4.69 -9.35
C LYS A 22 -1.53 4.93 -9.42
N LEU A 23 -2.35 4.02 -8.90
CA LEU A 23 -3.80 4.22 -8.82
C LEU A 23 -4.16 5.44 -7.95
N VAL A 24 -3.40 5.71 -6.89
CA VAL A 24 -3.57 6.92 -6.06
C VAL A 24 -3.04 8.17 -6.78
N LEU A 25 -1.86 8.09 -7.38
CA LEU A 25 -1.16 9.23 -7.98
C LEU A 25 -1.73 9.65 -9.33
N GLU A 26 -2.02 8.69 -10.22
CA GLU A 26 -2.45 8.90 -11.59
C GLU A 26 -3.97 9.01 -11.71
N LYS A 27 -4.73 8.13 -11.02
CA LYS A 27 -6.20 8.17 -11.08
C LYS A 27 -6.84 9.11 -10.04
N GLY A 28 -6.04 9.79 -9.22
CA GLY A 28 -6.54 10.73 -8.20
C GLY A 28 -7.36 10.06 -7.09
N TYR A 29 -7.23 8.75 -6.89
CA TYR A 29 -7.91 8.07 -5.79
C TYR A 29 -7.26 8.49 -4.47
N SER A 30 -8.08 8.75 -3.44
CA SER A 30 -7.55 8.88 -2.09
C SER A 30 -6.99 7.53 -1.62
N CYS A 31 -5.92 7.55 -0.82
CA CYS A 31 -5.32 6.34 -0.25
C CYS A 31 -6.36 5.44 0.42
N GLN A 32 -7.37 6.00 1.08
CA GLN A 32 -8.43 5.22 1.71
C GLN A 32 -9.27 4.44 0.68
N LYS A 33 -9.68 5.09 -0.41
CA LYS A 33 -10.51 4.48 -1.46
C LYS A 33 -9.74 3.41 -2.23
N ALA A 34 -8.47 3.67 -2.50
CA ALA A 34 -7.58 2.69 -3.14
C ALA A 34 -7.29 1.49 -2.22
N ALA A 35 -7.10 1.74 -0.93
CA ALA A 35 -6.88 0.68 0.06
C ALA A 35 -8.09 -0.25 0.18
N ASP A 36 -9.30 0.33 0.24
CA ASP A 36 -10.57 -0.42 0.27
C ASP A 36 -10.76 -1.25 -1.01
N HIS A 37 -10.57 -0.64 -2.19
CA HIS A 37 -10.69 -1.31 -3.48
C HIS A 37 -9.71 -2.49 -3.65
N LEU A 38 -8.48 -2.34 -3.15
CA LEU A 38 -7.42 -3.35 -3.25
C LEU A 38 -7.40 -4.34 -2.07
N GLY A 39 -8.24 -4.14 -1.05
CA GLY A 39 -8.24 -4.96 0.16
C GLY A 39 -6.93 -4.88 0.95
N VAL A 40 -6.23 -3.75 0.90
CA VAL A 40 -4.97 -3.54 1.62
C VAL A 40 -5.13 -2.55 2.77
N SER A 41 -4.20 -2.57 3.72
CA SER A 41 -4.20 -1.56 4.79
C SER A 41 -3.81 -0.18 4.25
N LEU A 42 -4.49 0.86 4.74
CA LEU A 42 -4.19 2.26 4.41
C LEU A 42 -2.72 2.61 4.69
N SER A 43 -2.17 2.10 5.80
CA SER A 43 -0.77 2.32 6.17
C SER A 43 0.21 1.67 5.19
N ALA A 44 -0.11 0.49 4.65
CA ALA A 44 0.72 -0.14 3.62
C ALA A 44 0.70 0.68 2.33
N LEU A 45 -0.49 1.09 1.89
CA LEU A 45 -0.65 1.88 0.68
C LEU A 45 0.05 3.25 0.78
N SER A 46 -0.09 3.94 1.91
CA SER A 46 0.61 5.21 2.14
C SER A 46 2.14 5.06 2.05
N ARG A 47 2.70 3.94 2.55
CA ARG A 47 4.14 3.64 2.40
C ARG A 47 4.52 3.39 0.95
N TRP A 48 3.69 2.69 0.17
CA TRP A 48 3.97 2.44 -1.25
C TRP A 48 3.87 3.71 -2.10
N VAL A 49 2.87 4.54 -1.85
CA VAL A 49 2.74 5.86 -2.51
C VAL A 49 3.94 6.75 -2.22
N LYS A 50 4.46 6.73 -0.98
CA LYS A 50 5.70 7.45 -0.63
C LYS A 50 6.93 6.86 -1.31
N ALA A 51 7.00 5.53 -1.44
CA ALA A 51 8.13 4.86 -2.09
C ALA A 51 8.16 5.07 -3.62
N GLU A 52 6.99 5.25 -4.25
CA GLU A 52 6.87 5.53 -5.69
C GLU A 52 7.16 6.99 -6.03
N ARG A 53 7.03 7.91 -5.05
CA ARG A 53 7.46 9.30 -5.24
C ARG A 53 8.99 9.35 -5.20
N PRO A 54 9.65 9.80 -6.27
CA PRO A 54 11.10 9.65 -6.42
C PRO A 54 11.98 10.57 -5.53
N GLU A 55 11.48 11.11 -4.41
CA GLU A 55 12.15 12.24 -3.73
C GLU A 55 12.93 11.95 -2.44
N ASN A 56 12.95 10.77 -1.81
CA ASN A 56 13.91 10.63 -0.69
C ASN A 56 14.25 9.19 -0.29
N ILE A 57 15.15 8.56 -1.03
CA ILE A 57 16.04 7.54 -0.48
C ILE A 57 17.45 8.02 -0.78
N SER A 58 17.96 8.93 0.06
CA SER A 58 19.40 9.21 0.17
C SER A 58 20.02 8.34 1.25
#